data_AF-A0A1Z9UM91-F1
#
_entry.id   AF-A0A1Z9UM91-F1
#
_cell.length_a   1.000
_cell.length_b   1.000
_cell.length_c   1.000
_cell.angle_alpha   90.00
_cell.angle_beta   90.00
_cell.angle_gamma   90.00
#
_symmetry.space_group_name_H-M   'P 1'
#
loop_
_entity.id
_entity.type
_entity.pdbx_description
1 polymer ?
#
loop_
_entity_poly.entity_id
_entity_poly.type
_entity_poly.pdbx_seq_one_letter_code
_entity_poly.pdbx_strand_id
1 'polypeptide(L)'
;MTAKWKEVSAYTGTPIDEDAPTNFGGQGTKISMPPDAAMKKKKKKNLLDARTKEYKQHQARLETARKKRLENRKASQFSKKIQENIMDFNRESLLAEDNLNVLRSIVKSKQNKPVKMKDGSMKVDLFTASAITKVYDAIKQSSNKEKFDRMLNGTKAQFLKIAEFSMSQVKMR
;
A
#
# COMPACT_ATOMS: atom_id res chain seq x y z
N MET A 1 27.28 -28.71 -23.05
CA MET A 1 27.68 -27.41 -22.48
C MET A 1 27.25 -27.38 -21.02
N THR A 2 28.18 -27.45 -20.07
CA THR A 2 27.87 -27.40 -18.63
C THR A 2 27.71 -25.94 -18.19
N ALA A 3 26.56 -25.59 -17.63
CA ALA A 3 26.28 -24.23 -17.18
C ALA A 3 27.19 -23.84 -15.99
N LYS A 4 27.88 -22.71 -16.10
CA LYS A 4 28.60 -22.07 -14.98
C LYS A 4 27.62 -21.16 -14.24
N TRP A 5 27.23 -21.54 -13.03
CA TRP A 5 26.43 -20.68 -12.16
C TRP A 5 27.35 -19.84 -11.26
N LYS A 6 26.98 -18.58 -11.02
CA LYS A 6 27.64 -17.69 -10.05
C LYS A 6 26.78 -17.62 -8.79
N GLU A 7 27.37 -17.91 -7.64
CA GLU A 7 26.67 -17.78 -6.36
C GLU A 7 26.54 -16.30 -5.96
N VAL A 8 25.36 -15.96 -5.46
CA VAL A 8 24.97 -14.59 -5.09
C VAL A 8 24.38 -14.64 -3.70
N SER A 9 24.72 -13.67 -2.85
CA SER A 9 24.19 -13.58 -1.47
C SER A 9 22.68 -13.36 -1.48
N ALA A 10 21.94 -14.20 -0.76
CA ALA A 10 20.49 -14.12 -0.62
C ALA A 10 19.99 -12.81 0.03
N TYR A 11 20.88 -12.09 0.75
CA TYR A 11 20.51 -10.88 1.48
C TYR A 11 20.87 -9.59 0.72
N THR A 12 21.97 -9.57 -0.04
CA THR A 12 22.48 -8.35 -0.69
C THR A 12 22.39 -8.37 -2.21
N GLY A 13 22.14 -9.54 -2.84
CA GLY A 13 22.05 -9.67 -4.29
C GLY A 13 23.36 -9.38 -5.04
N THR A 14 24.48 -9.28 -4.32
CA THR A 14 25.83 -9.07 -4.89
C THR A 14 26.56 -10.41 -5.03
N PRO A 15 27.43 -10.57 -6.05
CA PRO A 15 28.29 -11.74 -6.16
C PRO A 15 29.14 -11.86 -4.90
N ILE A 16 29.23 -13.07 -4.35
CA ILE A 16 30.10 -13.35 -3.22
C ILE A 16 31.53 -13.50 -3.78
N ASP A 17 32.40 -12.51 -3.53
CA ASP A 17 33.85 -12.70 -3.69
C ASP A 17 34.32 -13.46 -2.46
N GLU A 18 34.38 -14.79 -2.55
CA GLU A 18 34.97 -15.61 -1.49
C GLU A 18 36.47 -15.36 -1.43
N ASP A 19 36.88 -14.74 -0.31
CA ASP A 19 38.27 -14.63 0.11
C ASP A 19 38.83 -16.06 0.23
N ALA A 20 39.84 -16.36 -0.59
CA ALA A 20 40.39 -17.71 -0.72
C ALA A 20 40.76 -18.30 0.65
N PRO A 21 40.55 -19.61 0.88
CA PRO A 21 40.84 -20.21 2.17
C PRO A 21 42.31 -19.99 2.54
N THR A 22 42.51 -19.30 3.66
CA THR A 22 43.83 -19.12 4.27
C THR A 22 44.23 -20.43 4.95
N ASN A 23 44.55 -21.47 4.18
CA ASN A 23 45.30 -22.61 4.69
C ASN A 23 46.42 -23.01 3.72
N PHE A 24 47.62 -22.56 4.08
CA PHE A 24 48.89 -22.88 3.45
C PHE A 24 49.12 -24.40 3.44
N GLY A 25 49.04 -25.01 2.25
CA GLY A 25 49.34 -26.42 2.01
C GLY A 25 50.67 -26.61 1.27
N GLY A 26 51.76 -26.77 2.02
CA GLY A 26 52.93 -27.57 1.64
C GLY A 26 53.89 -27.07 0.55
N GLN A 27 55.17 -27.43 0.71
CA GLN A 27 56.27 -27.23 -0.24
C GLN A 27 55.91 -27.76 -1.64
N GLY A 28 55.60 -26.87 -2.58
CA GLY A 28 55.29 -27.27 -3.97
C GLY A 28 54.67 -26.17 -4.81
N THR A 29 54.16 -25.11 -4.18
CA THR A 29 53.58 -23.96 -4.87
C THR A 29 54.70 -23.06 -5.42
N LYS A 30 54.78 -22.92 -6.74
CA LYS A 30 55.74 -22.09 -7.51
C LYS A 30 55.49 -20.57 -7.33
N ILE A 31 55.09 -20.13 -6.14
CA ILE A 31 54.89 -18.73 -5.79
C ILE A 31 56.07 -18.37 -4.88
N SER A 32 57.06 -17.72 -5.47
CA SER A 32 58.16 -17.10 -4.72
C SER A 32 57.57 -15.99 -3.84
N MET A 33 57.67 -16.15 -2.52
CA MET A 33 57.44 -15.06 -1.57
C MET A 33 58.83 -14.58 -1.10
N PRO A 34 59.51 -13.70 -1.86
CA PRO A 34 60.74 -13.10 -1.38
C PRO A 34 60.41 -12.24 -0.15
N PRO A 35 61.30 -12.17 0.87
CA PRO A 35 61.07 -11.36 2.08
C PRO A 35 60.91 -9.86 1.77
N ASP A 36 61.25 -9.44 0.55
CA ASP A 36 61.14 -8.07 0.07
C ASP A 36 59.77 -7.74 -0.59
N ALA A 37 58.90 -8.73 -0.78
CA ALA A 37 57.51 -8.52 -1.21
C ALA A 37 56.63 -8.12 -0.01
N ALA A 38 57.01 -7.04 0.68
CA ALA A 38 56.19 -6.45 1.72
C ALA A 38 54.85 -6.01 1.09
N MET A 39 53.74 -6.64 1.52
CA MET A 39 52.39 -6.17 1.22
C MET A 39 52.32 -4.67 1.54
N LYS A 40 52.07 -3.82 0.52
CA LYS A 40 51.89 -2.37 0.74
C LYS A 40 50.78 -2.19 1.77
N LYS A 41 51.14 -1.86 3.01
CA LYS A 41 50.19 -1.64 4.10
C LYS A 41 49.14 -0.64 3.60
N LYS A 42 47.86 -1.04 3.59
CA LYS A 42 46.76 -0.16 3.20
C LYS A 42 46.89 1.13 4.01
N LYS A 43 47.10 2.28 3.35
CA LYS A 43 47.15 3.57 4.04
C LYS A 43 45.86 3.72 4.82
N LYS A 44 45.96 3.95 6.13
CA LYS A 44 44.80 4.20 6.98
C LYS A 44 44.03 5.38 6.37
N LYS A 45 42.77 5.18 5.99
CA LYS A 45 41.94 6.26 5.47
C LYS A 45 41.75 7.25 6.62
N ASN A 46 42.21 8.49 6.43
CA ASN A 46 41.99 9.55 7.41
C ASN A 46 40.48 9.77 7.54
N LEU A 47 40.01 10.01 8.77
CA LEU A 47 38.62 10.35 9.01
C LEU A 47 38.29 11.62 8.22
N LEU A 48 37.30 11.54 7.33
CA LEU A 48 36.90 12.68 6.50
C LEU A 48 36.37 13.79 7.42
N ASP A 49 37.11 14.87 7.56
CA ASP A 49 36.71 16.02 8.37
C ASP A 49 35.55 16.76 7.69
N ALA A 50 34.44 16.91 8.41
CA ALA A 50 33.22 17.56 7.95
C ALA A 50 33.43 19.04 7.56
N ARG A 51 34.52 19.68 8.02
CA ARG A 51 34.86 21.06 7.67
C ARG A 51 35.57 21.18 6.33
N THR A 52 36.09 20.09 5.78
CA THR A 52 36.87 20.09 4.54
C THR A 52 35.98 20.33 3.30
N LYS A 53 36.57 20.93 2.27
CA LYS A 53 35.91 21.14 0.97
C LYS A 53 35.52 19.82 0.29
N GLU A 54 36.33 18.78 0.47
CA GLU A 54 36.07 17.44 -0.06
C GLU A 54 34.79 16.82 0.53
N TYR A 55 34.59 16.95 1.86
CA TYR A 55 33.37 16.45 2.51
C TYR A 55 32.11 17.17 2.01
N LYS A 56 32.16 18.50 1.86
CA LYS A 56 31.04 19.29 1.34
C LYS A 56 30.65 18.87 -0.08
N GLN A 57 31.63 18.59 -0.95
CA GLN A 57 31.38 18.08 -2.29
C GLN A 57 30.78 16.66 -2.28
N HIS A 58 31.27 15.80 -1.39
CA HIS A 58 30.72 14.46 -1.20
C HIS A 58 29.27 14.51 -0.72
N GLN A 59 28.95 15.38 0.25
CA GLN A 59 27.59 15.61 0.71
C GLN A 59 26.68 16.09 -0.42
N ALA A 60 27.11 17.09 -1.19
CA ALA A 60 26.34 17.61 -2.32
C ALA A 60 26.04 16.50 -3.35
N ARG A 61 27.01 15.62 -3.63
CA ARG A 61 26.82 14.45 -4.50
C ARG A 61 25.82 13.44 -3.94
N LEU A 62 25.82 13.21 -2.62
CA LEU A 62 24.86 12.34 -1.97
C LEU A 62 23.44 12.93 -2.01
N GLU A 63 23.31 14.24 -1.80
CA GLU A 63 22.02 14.94 -1.85
C GLU A 63 21.43 14.93 -3.27
N THR A 64 22.23 15.17 -4.31
CA THR A 64 21.76 15.06 -5.70
C THR A 64 21.36 13.63 -6.04
N ALA A 65 22.12 12.63 -5.61
CA ALA A 65 21.76 11.22 -5.79
C ALA A 65 20.45 10.86 -5.06
N ARG A 66 20.23 11.38 -3.83
CA ARG A 66 18.98 11.18 -3.08
C ARG A 66 17.80 11.82 -3.82
N LYS A 67 17.94 13.05 -4.32
CA LYS A 67 16.90 13.73 -5.11
C LYS A 67 16.53 12.92 -6.36
N LYS A 68 17.54 12.48 -7.14
CA LYS A 68 17.33 11.65 -8.33
C LYS A 68 16.59 10.33 -8.04
N ARG A 69 16.92 9.66 -6.92
CA ARG A 69 16.19 8.45 -6.48
C ARG A 69 14.73 8.76 -6.13
N LEU A 70 14.48 9.88 -5.45
CA LEU A 70 13.12 10.28 -5.08
C LEU A 70 12.27 10.62 -6.30
N GLU A 71 12.84 11.33 -7.28
CA GLU A 71 12.20 11.63 -8.56
C GLU A 71 11.89 10.35 -9.34
N ASN A 72 12.85 9.42 -9.46
CA ASN A 72 12.63 8.12 -10.10
C ASN A 72 11.55 7.29 -9.40
N ARG A 73 11.48 7.32 -8.06
CA ARG A 73 10.41 6.66 -7.29
C ARG A 73 9.03 7.27 -7.55
N LYS A 74 8.94 8.59 -7.70
CA LYS A 74 7.68 9.27 -8.05
C LYS A 74 7.30 9.07 -9.51
N ALA A 75 8.27 8.99 -10.41
CA ALA A 75 8.07 8.86 -11.84
C ALA A 75 7.88 7.40 -12.31
N SER A 76 8.17 6.41 -11.46
CA SER A 76 8.10 5.00 -11.87
C SER A 76 6.69 4.64 -12.32
N GLN A 77 6.58 4.04 -13.52
CA GLN A 77 5.30 3.64 -14.10
C GLN A 77 4.58 2.62 -13.20
N PHE A 78 5.34 1.80 -12.48
CA PHE A 78 4.82 0.84 -11.50
C PHE A 78 4.15 1.52 -10.31
N SER A 79 4.77 2.55 -9.71
CA SER A 79 4.15 3.28 -8.59
C SER A 79 2.90 4.04 -9.02
N LYS A 80 2.89 4.62 -10.23
CA LYS A 80 1.70 5.26 -10.81
C LYS A 80 0.57 4.25 -11.02
N LYS A 81 0.88 3.10 -11.63
CA LYS A 81 -0.09 2.01 -11.84
C LYS A 81 -0.68 1.47 -10.54
N ILE A 82 0.12 1.34 -9.49
CA ILE A 82 -0.39 0.96 -8.15
C ILE A 82 -1.31 2.04 -7.58
N GLN A 83 -0.93 3.32 -7.69
CA GLN A 83 -1.78 4.42 -7.22
C GLN A 83 -3.10 4.47 -7.98
N GLU A 84 -3.09 4.32 -9.31
CA GLU A 84 -4.29 4.23 -10.15
C GLU A 84 -5.16 3.04 -9.73
N ASN A 85 -4.60 1.84 -9.59
CA ASN A 85 -5.35 0.66 -9.13
C ASN A 85 -6.01 0.87 -7.75
N ILE A 86 -5.33 1.54 -6.80
CA ILE A 86 -5.89 1.84 -5.47
C ILE A 86 -7.02 2.89 -5.57
N MET A 87 -6.86 3.89 -6.44
CA MET A 87 -7.88 4.91 -6.71
C MET A 87 -9.11 4.31 -7.40
N ASP A 88 -8.89 3.40 -8.35
CA ASP A 88 -9.94 2.70 -9.10
C ASP A 88 -10.66 1.66 -8.23
N PHE A 89 -9.95 0.92 -7.36
CA PHE A 89 -10.59 0.04 -6.37
C PHE A 89 -11.53 0.80 -5.43
N ASN A 90 -11.12 1.99 -4.97
CA ASN A 90 -12.03 2.87 -4.22
C ASN A 90 -13.22 3.28 -5.09
N ARG A 91 -13.01 3.61 -6.37
CA ARG A 91 -14.10 3.95 -7.29
C ARG A 91 -15.07 2.81 -7.54
N GLU A 92 -14.61 1.57 -7.67
CA GLU A 92 -15.48 0.40 -7.87
C GLU A 92 -16.35 0.13 -6.65
N SER A 93 -15.80 0.23 -5.43
CA SER A 93 -16.60 0.25 -4.18
C SER A 93 -17.59 1.43 -4.15
N LEU A 94 -17.22 2.60 -4.71
CA LEU A 94 -18.06 3.80 -4.78
C LEU A 94 -19.05 3.83 -5.96
N LEU A 95 -18.99 2.88 -6.91
CA LEU A 95 -19.76 2.89 -8.17
C LEU A 95 -20.92 1.88 -8.19
N ALA A 96 -20.92 0.86 -7.33
CA ALA A 96 -22.01 -0.12 -7.33
C ALA A 96 -22.20 -0.89 -6.01
N GLU A 97 -21.86 -0.32 -4.86
CA GLU A 97 -22.46 -0.84 -3.63
C GLU A 97 -23.95 -0.48 -3.64
N ASP A 98 -24.82 -1.49 -3.66
CA ASP A 98 -26.22 -1.30 -3.28
C ASP A 98 -26.25 -0.59 -1.94
N ASN A 99 -26.93 0.55 -1.83
CA ASN A 99 -26.98 1.32 -0.58
C ASN A 99 -27.46 0.45 0.58
N LEU A 100 -28.25 -0.59 0.32
CA LEU A 100 -28.67 -1.59 1.27
C LEU A 100 -27.50 -2.35 1.93
N ASN A 101 -26.47 -2.73 1.17
CA ASN A 101 -25.29 -3.40 1.70
C ASN A 101 -24.47 -2.45 2.57
N VAL A 102 -24.38 -1.17 2.20
CA VAL A 102 -23.79 -0.13 3.04
C VAL A 102 -24.54 -0.03 4.37
N LEU A 103 -25.88 0.02 4.33
CA LEU A 103 -26.74 0.07 5.53
C LEU A 103 -26.57 -1.18 6.41
N ARG A 104 -26.51 -2.39 5.85
CA ARG A 104 -26.21 -3.61 6.60
C ARG A 104 -24.81 -3.57 7.23
N SER A 105 -23.83 -3.01 6.52
CA SER A 105 -22.47 -2.86 7.04
C SER A 105 -22.42 -1.90 8.23
N ILE A 106 -23.19 -0.80 8.21
CA ILE A 106 -23.33 0.14 9.33
C ILE A 106 -23.86 -0.57 10.57
N VAL A 107 -24.90 -1.40 10.41
CA VAL A 107 -25.48 -2.18 11.50
C VAL A 107 -24.47 -3.16 12.09
N LYS A 108 -23.71 -3.85 11.25
CA LYS A 108 -22.68 -4.80 11.68
C LYS A 108 -21.49 -4.12 12.35
N SER A 109 -20.99 -3.03 11.77
CA SER A 109 -19.82 -2.31 12.29
C SER A 109 -20.15 -1.35 13.44
N LYS A 110 -21.44 -1.06 13.68
CA LYS A 110 -21.92 -0.10 14.69
C LYS A 110 -21.27 1.29 14.56
N GLN A 111 -21.02 1.71 13.32
CA GLN A 111 -20.35 2.97 13.01
C GLN A 111 -21.07 3.70 11.88
N ASN A 112 -21.17 5.01 12.00
CA ASN A 112 -21.80 5.87 11.00
C ASN A 112 -20.96 5.88 9.72
N LYS A 113 -21.59 5.63 8.57
CA LYS A 113 -20.92 5.68 7.26
C LYS A 113 -21.64 6.64 6.31
N PRO A 114 -20.93 7.25 5.36
CA PRO A 114 -21.56 7.98 4.27
C PRO A 114 -22.25 7.00 3.31
N VAL A 115 -23.53 7.22 3.05
CA VAL A 115 -24.31 6.56 2.00
C VAL A 115 -24.40 7.51 0.81
N LYS A 116 -24.16 7.00 -0.41
CA LYS A 116 -24.13 7.79 -1.64
C LYS A 116 -25.50 7.74 -2.32
N MET A 117 -26.11 8.90 -2.50
CA MET A 117 -27.37 9.05 -3.25
C MET A 117 -27.10 9.81 -4.54
N LYS A 118 -28.07 9.87 -5.45
CA LYS A 118 -27.92 10.57 -6.74
C LYS A 118 -27.54 12.04 -6.58
N ASP A 119 -28.08 12.71 -5.57
CA ASP A 119 -27.83 14.13 -5.29
C ASP A 119 -26.66 14.36 -4.32
N GLY A 120 -25.83 13.34 -4.08
CA GLY A 120 -24.64 13.37 -3.22
C GLY A 120 -24.72 12.45 -2.01
N SER A 121 -23.72 12.51 -1.13
CA SER A 121 -23.62 11.62 0.04
C SER A 121 -24.25 12.20 1.31
N MET A 122 -24.76 11.35 2.19
CA MET A 122 -25.19 11.69 3.55
C MET A 122 -24.68 10.67 4.56
N LYS A 123 -24.24 11.11 5.73
CA LYS A 123 -23.86 10.20 6.82
C LYS A 123 -25.13 9.62 7.46
N VAL A 124 -25.21 8.29 7.51
CA VAL A 124 -26.31 7.57 8.14
C VAL A 124 -25.79 6.92 9.42
N ASP A 125 -26.57 7.04 10.49
CA ASP A 125 -26.28 6.49 11.81
C ASP A 125 -26.80 5.07 11.98
N LEU A 126 -26.35 4.41 13.05
CA LEU A 126 -26.72 3.03 13.37
C LEU A 126 -28.23 2.83 13.50
N PHE A 127 -28.93 3.78 14.14
CA PHE A 127 -30.34 3.62 14.46
C PHE A 127 -31.20 3.67 13.19
N THR A 128 -30.98 4.68 12.33
CA THR A 128 -31.67 4.80 11.04
C THR A 128 -31.37 3.61 10.14
N ALA A 129 -30.11 3.19 10.03
CA ALA A 129 -29.74 2.02 9.22
C ALA A 129 -30.40 0.72 9.72
N SER A 130 -30.46 0.53 11.05
CA SER A 130 -31.15 -0.60 11.67
C SER A 130 -32.66 -0.58 11.39
N ALA A 131 -33.31 0.59 11.42
CA ALA A 131 -34.73 0.68 11.12
C ALA A 131 -35.03 0.30 9.66
N ILE A 132 -34.26 0.85 8.71
CA ILE A 132 -34.44 0.62 7.28
C ILE A 132 -34.24 -0.86 6.92
N THR A 133 -33.18 -1.48 7.43
CA THR A 133 -32.88 -2.90 7.17
C THR A 133 -33.97 -3.83 7.70
N LYS A 134 -34.51 -3.56 8.90
CA LYS A 134 -35.64 -4.31 9.47
C LYS A 134 -36.91 -4.22 8.61
N VAL A 135 -37.24 -3.03 8.11
CA VAL A 135 -38.40 -2.84 7.22
C VAL A 135 -38.19 -3.57 5.89
N TYR A 136 -36.97 -3.51 5.34
CA TYR A 136 -36.66 -4.23 4.11
C TYR A 136 -36.84 -5.75 4.25
N ASP A 137 -36.34 -6.32 5.33
CA ASP A 137 -36.44 -7.75 5.59
C ASP A 137 -37.91 -8.18 5.86
N ALA A 138 -38.75 -7.27 6.36
CA ALA A 138 -40.18 -7.52 6.60
C ALA A 138 -41.06 -7.46 5.32
N ILE A 139 -40.61 -6.82 4.24
CA ILE A 139 -41.35 -6.76 2.98
C ILE A 139 -41.33 -8.15 2.32
N LYS A 140 -42.51 -8.72 2.03
CA LYS A 140 -42.62 -10.03 1.35
C LYS A 140 -42.70 -9.94 -0.18
N GLN A 141 -43.34 -8.88 -0.69
CA GLN A 141 -43.60 -8.71 -2.12
C GLN A 141 -42.37 -8.15 -2.86
N SER A 142 -41.92 -8.84 -3.91
CA SER A 142 -40.72 -8.47 -4.69
C SER A 142 -40.80 -7.07 -5.32
N SER A 143 -41.94 -6.71 -5.91
CA SER A 143 -42.14 -5.38 -6.51
C SER A 143 -42.00 -4.24 -5.50
N ASN A 144 -42.32 -4.48 -4.23
CA ASN A 144 -42.18 -3.46 -3.18
C ASN A 144 -40.72 -3.36 -2.73
N LYS A 145 -39.96 -4.46 -2.74
CA LYS A 145 -38.50 -4.45 -2.52
C LYS A 145 -37.79 -3.66 -3.61
N GLU A 146 -38.12 -3.90 -4.87
CA GLU A 146 -37.50 -3.17 -5.99
C GLU A 146 -37.77 -1.66 -5.93
N LYS A 147 -39.01 -1.26 -5.55
CA LYS A 147 -39.34 0.15 -5.33
C LYS A 147 -38.53 0.74 -4.17
N PHE A 148 -38.37 -0.02 -3.08
CA PHE A 148 -37.59 0.37 -1.93
C PHE A 148 -36.11 0.54 -2.29
N ASP A 149 -35.53 -0.40 -3.04
CA ASP A 149 -34.15 -0.35 -3.52
C ASP A 149 -33.95 0.84 -4.47
N ARG A 150 -34.90 1.08 -5.38
CA ARG A 150 -34.87 2.26 -6.27
C ARG A 150 -34.90 3.58 -5.51
N MET A 151 -35.66 3.66 -4.42
CA MET A 151 -35.75 4.85 -3.58
C MET A 151 -34.53 5.02 -2.67
N LEU A 152 -33.96 3.93 -2.14
CA LEU A 152 -32.71 3.95 -1.38
C LEU A 152 -31.52 4.41 -2.21
N ASN A 153 -31.45 3.97 -3.47
CA ASN A 153 -30.44 4.39 -4.45
C ASN A 153 -30.84 5.68 -5.21
N GLY A 154 -31.93 6.33 -4.79
CA GLY A 154 -32.53 7.48 -5.44
C GLY A 154 -31.99 8.83 -4.97
N THR A 155 -32.90 9.79 -4.81
CA THR A 155 -32.60 11.15 -4.32
C THR A 155 -32.54 11.21 -2.79
N LYS A 156 -31.92 12.26 -2.24
CA LYS A 156 -31.86 12.46 -0.78
C LYS A 156 -33.23 12.52 -0.13
N ALA A 157 -34.19 13.17 -0.80
CA ALA A 157 -35.56 13.28 -0.33
C ALA A 157 -36.26 11.91 -0.28
N GLN A 158 -36.01 11.02 -1.23
CA GLN A 158 -36.58 9.66 -1.22
C GLN A 158 -35.99 8.82 -0.08
N PHE A 159 -34.69 8.93 0.16
CA PHE A 159 -34.03 8.26 1.28
C PHE A 159 -34.59 8.74 2.63
N LEU A 160 -34.75 10.05 2.83
CA LEU A 160 -35.30 10.59 4.08
C LEU A 160 -36.74 10.12 4.34
N LYS A 161 -37.58 10.04 3.29
CA LYS A 161 -38.94 9.46 3.41
C LYS A 161 -38.91 8.01 3.86
N ILE A 162 -37.98 7.21 3.33
CA ILE A 162 -37.79 5.82 3.76
C ILE A 162 -37.29 5.76 5.21
N ALA A 163 -36.36 6.63 5.58
CA ALA A 163 -35.84 6.70 6.94
C ALA A 163 -36.97 7.03 7.93
N GLU A 164 -37.76 8.07 7.67
CA GLU A 164 -38.91 8.47 8.48
C GLU A 164 -39.97 7.36 8.57
N PHE A 165 -40.33 6.75 7.44
CA PHE A 165 -41.25 5.62 7.41
C PHE A 165 -40.71 4.44 8.23
N SER A 166 -39.43 4.12 8.09
CA SER A 166 -38.85 2.99 8.81
C SER A 166 -38.76 3.23 10.31
N MET A 167 -38.41 4.45 10.71
CA MET A 167 -38.42 4.85 12.12
C MET A 167 -39.83 4.83 12.72
N SER A 168 -40.86 5.23 11.96
CA SER A 168 -42.25 5.18 12.45
C SER A 168 -42.71 3.74 12.69
N GLN A 169 -42.34 2.79 11.83
CA GLN A 169 -42.65 1.38 12.03
C GLN A 169 -41.95 0.77 13.26
N VAL A 170 -40.75 1.24 13.59
CA VAL A 170 -40.01 0.79 14.79
C VAL A 170 -40.54 1.45 16.07
N LYS A 171 -40.97 2.71 16.00
CA LYS A 171 -41.49 3.48 17.15
C LYS A 171 -42.89 3.04 17.60
N MET A 172 -43.65 2.33 16.76
CA MET A 172 -44.96 1.76 17.13
C MET A 172 -44.87 0.47 17.97
N ARG A 173 -43.74 0.21 18.63
CA ARG A 173 -43.54 -0.87 19.59
C ARG A 173 -42.99 -0.30 20.89
#